data_AF-A0A7W8GCG4-F1
#
_entry.id   AF-A0A7W8GCG4-F1
#
_cell.length_a   1.000
_cell.length_b   1.000
_cell.length_c   1.000
_cell.angle_alpha   90.00
_cell.angle_beta   90.00
_cell.angle_gamma   90.00
#
_symmetry.space_group_name_H-M   'P 1'
#
loop_
_entity.id
_entity.type
_entity.pdbx_description
1 polymer ?
#
loop_
_entity_poly.entity_id
_entity_poly.type
_entity_poly.pdbx_seq_one_letter_code
_entity_poly.pdbx_strand_id
1 'polypeptide(L)'
;MTAPSPTPLPRARRRRRSPLPTVLGVLALVGLTSFIAFGNLGKSLEYFVTPTEYVQQRSELEGRPLRIGGLVKAVNYDPQTLNLRFDVTDGGATFPVQYVGAVSDLFKENQGVVVRGEFQGETFHASELVVKHSEEYNVPQTQAELKDLLRQQSE
;
A
#
# COMPACT_ATOMS: atom_id res chain seq x y z
N MET A 1 17.67 47.46 82.36
CA MET A 1 18.00 47.11 80.97
C MET A 1 17.32 45.79 80.64
N THR A 2 16.20 45.84 79.93
CA THR A 2 15.45 44.65 79.47
C THR A 2 15.29 44.80 77.96
N ALA A 3 15.86 43.86 77.20
CA ALA A 3 15.87 43.89 75.74
C ALA A 3 14.48 43.54 75.17
N PRO A 4 14.03 44.17 74.07
CA PRO A 4 12.74 43.86 73.47
C PRO A 4 12.77 42.50 72.74
N SER A 5 11.68 41.75 72.85
CA SER A 5 11.53 40.43 72.23
C SER A 5 11.44 40.51 70.70
N PRO A 6 11.99 39.54 69.95
CA PRO A 6 11.99 39.59 68.49
C PRO A 6 10.59 39.34 67.91
N THR A 7 10.18 40.22 67.00
CA THR A 7 8.95 40.11 66.21
C THR A 7 9.00 38.89 65.29
N PRO A 8 7.99 38.00 65.30
CA PRO A 8 8.00 36.85 64.40
C PRO A 8 7.81 37.29 62.94
N LEU A 9 8.66 36.77 62.05
CA LEU A 9 8.58 37.06 60.62
C LEU A 9 7.32 36.43 59.99
N PRO A 10 6.70 37.11 59.00
CA PRO A 10 5.51 36.60 58.32
C PRO A 10 5.84 35.31 57.55
N ARG A 11 5.01 34.27 57.72
CA ARG A 11 5.17 32.99 57.01
C ARG A 11 4.93 33.20 55.51
N ALA A 12 5.89 32.76 54.68
CA ALA A 12 5.76 32.80 53.23
C ALA A 12 4.49 32.06 52.78
N ARG A 13 3.57 32.79 52.13
CA ARG A 13 2.32 32.24 51.62
C ARG A 13 2.62 31.31 50.45
N ARG A 14 2.73 30.01 50.71
CA ARG A 14 2.93 28.98 49.68
C ARG A 14 1.75 29.02 48.72
N ARG A 15 1.93 29.66 47.56
CA ARG A 15 0.92 29.75 46.50
C ARG A 15 0.62 28.33 46.04
N ARG A 16 -0.50 27.75 46.47
CA ARG A 16 -0.99 26.45 45.99
C ARG A 16 -1.20 26.61 44.48
N ARG A 17 -0.26 26.09 43.67
CA ARG A 17 -0.46 25.98 42.23
C ARG A 17 -1.62 25.01 42.03
N SER A 18 -2.68 25.44 41.38
CA SER A 18 -3.78 24.55 41.05
C SER A 18 -3.24 23.45 40.11
N PRO A 19 -3.66 22.19 40.27
CA PRO A 19 -3.25 21.10 39.35
C PRO A 19 -3.96 21.18 38.00
N LEU A 20 -4.94 22.08 37.86
CA LEU A 20 -5.77 22.30 36.67
C LEU A 20 -4.98 22.39 35.35
N PRO A 21 -3.93 23.24 35.20
CA PRO A 21 -3.16 23.31 33.97
C PRO A 21 -2.43 22.00 33.65
N THR A 22 -1.95 21.27 34.66
CA THR A 22 -1.30 19.96 34.46
C THR A 22 -2.31 18.92 33.98
N VAL A 23 -3.48 18.87 34.60
CA VAL A 23 -4.55 17.92 34.22
C VAL A 23 -5.05 18.21 32.81
N LEU A 24 -5.27 19.49 32.46
CA LEU A 24 -5.65 19.89 31.11
C LEU A 24 -4.56 19.55 30.08
N GLY A 25 -3.29 19.76 30.43
CA GLY A 25 -2.16 19.41 29.57
C GLY A 25 -2.10 17.91 29.28
N VAL A 26 -2.27 17.08 30.30
CA VAL A 26 -2.31 15.61 30.15
C VAL A 26 -3.52 15.18 29.30
N LEU A 27 -4.71 15.73 29.56
CA LEU A 27 -5.91 15.43 28.78
C LEU A 27 -5.75 15.80 27.31
N ALA A 28 -5.18 16.97 27.01
CA ALA A 28 -4.91 17.40 25.65
C ALA A 28 -3.92 16.46 24.95
N LEU A 29 -2.89 16.01 25.65
CA LEU A 29 -1.85 15.14 25.11
C LEU A 29 -2.40 13.73 24.83
N VAL A 30 -3.22 13.18 25.73
CA VAL A 30 -3.94 11.92 25.52
C VAL A 30 -4.91 12.06 24.35
N GLY A 31 -5.73 13.12 24.32
CA GLY A 31 -6.69 13.37 23.24
C GLY A 31 -6.03 13.47 21.87
N LEU A 32 -4.90 14.19 21.77
CA LEU A 32 -4.13 14.29 20.53
C LEU A 32 -3.55 12.94 20.10
N THR A 33 -2.99 12.19 21.04
CA THR A 33 -2.43 10.85 20.77
C THR A 33 -3.51 9.90 20.27
N SER A 34 -4.65 9.85 20.93
CA SER A 34 -5.79 9.04 20.49
C SER A 34 -6.31 9.48 19.12
N PHE A 35 -6.44 10.79 18.88
CA PHE A 35 -6.88 11.30 17.58
C PHE A 35 -5.94 10.87 16.44
N ILE A 36 -4.62 10.93 16.65
CA ILE A 36 -3.64 10.48 15.65
C ILE A 36 -3.69 8.96 15.48
N ALA A 37 -3.72 8.22 16.59
CA ALA A 37 -3.72 6.75 16.59
C ALA A 37 -4.95 6.17 15.88
N PHE A 38 -6.13 6.77 16.05
CA PHE A 38 -7.38 6.27 15.47
C PHE A 38 -7.82 6.98 14.18
N GLY A 39 -7.40 8.23 13.96
CA GLY A 39 -7.90 9.07 12.87
C GLY A 39 -7.37 8.72 11.47
N ASN A 40 -6.31 7.92 11.36
CA ASN A 40 -5.66 7.61 10.08
C ASN A 40 -5.54 6.12 9.73
N LEU A 41 -6.04 5.21 10.57
CA LEU A 41 -5.91 3.76 10.33
C LEU A 41 -6.60 3.27 9.04
N GLY A 42 -7.64 3.95 8.58
CA GLY A 42 -8.46 3.49 7.45
C GLY A 42 -8.12 4.07 6.06
N LYS A 43 -7.20 5.02 5.95
CA LYS A 43 -7.02 5.82 4.70
C LYS A 43 -6.04 5.24 3.68
N SER A 44 -5.36 4.14 4.01
CA SER A 44 -4.33 3.55 3.15
C SER A 44 -4.46 2.02 3.06
N LEU A 45 -5.67 1.50 3.17
CA LEU A 45 -5.93 0.08 2.87
C LEU A 45 -6.09 -0.04 1.37
N GLU A 46 -5.06 -0.55 0.73
CA GLU A 46 -5.12 -0.98 -0.66
C GLU A 46 -5.81 -2.35 -0.69
N TYR A 47 -7.07 -2.39 -1.13
CA TYR A 47 -7.87 -3.60 -1.13
C TYR A 47 -7.42 -4.49 -2.28
N PHE A 48 -6.99 -5.72 -1.96
CA PHE A 48 -6.72 -6.76 -2.94
C PHE A 48 -7.99 -7.59 -3.13
N VAL A 49 -8.50 -7.64 -4.35
CA VAL A 49 -9.74 -8.34 -4.70
C VAL A 49 -9.59 -9.08 -6.02
N THR A 50 -10.31 -10.18 -6.18
CA THR A 50 -10.47 -10.81 -7.50
C THR A 50 -11.60 -10.15 -8.30
N PRO A 51 -11.66 -10.35 -9.64
CA PRO A 51 -12.81 -9.97 -10.45
C PRO A 51 -14.15 -10.41 -9.84
N THR A 52 -14.28 -11.66 -9.40
CA THR A 52 -15.56 -12.15 -8.87
C THR A 52 -15.93 -11.49 -7.54
N GLU A 53 -14.94 -11.28 -6.66
CA GLU A 53 -15.14 -10.56 -5.40
C GLU A 53 -15.55 -9.11 -5.62
N TYR A 54 -14.95 -8.43 -6.60
CA TYR A 54 -15.31 -7.07 -6.95
C TYR A 54 -16.77 -6.95 -7.39
N VAL A 55 -17.30 -7.90 -8.18
CA VAL A 55 -18.72 -7.92 -8.56
C VAL A 55 -19.62 -8.03 -7.34
N GLN A 56 -19.26 -8.90 -6.40
CA GLN A 56 -20.06 -9.15 -5.20
C GLN A 56 -20.07 -7.96 -4.24
N GLN A 57 -18.97 -7.19 -4.18
CA GLN A 57 -18.77 -6.08 -3.25
C GLN A 57 -18.75 -4.71 -3.95
N ARG A 58 -19.31 -4.63 -5.17
CA ARG A 58 -19.20 -3.46 -6.05
C ARG A 58 -19.60 -2.16 -5.34
N SER A 59 -20.70 -2.17 -4.60
CA SER A 59 -21.22 -1.00 -3.89
C SER A 59 -20.28 -0.44 -2.80
N GLU A 60 -19.38 -1.25 -2.26
CA GLU A 60 -18.46 -0.84 -1.19
C GLU A 60 -17.10 -0.37 -1.74
N LEU A 61 -16.71 -0.94 -2.88
CA LEU A 61 -15.39 -0.79 -3.50
C LEU A 61 -15.37 0.23 -4.65
N GLU A 62 -16.53 0.64 -5.17
CA GLU A 62 -16.64 1.62 -6.24
C GLU A 62 -16.03 2.98 -5.86
N GLY A 63 -15.28 3.57 -6.80
CA GLY A 63 -14.61 4.87 -6.60
C GLY A 63 -13.41 4.85 -5.65
N ARG A 64 -12.89 3.67 -5.29
CA ARG A 64 -11.68 3.52 -4.47
C ARG A 64 -10.52 2.97 -5.31
N PRO A 65 -9.26 3.26 -4.92
CA PRO A 65 -8.10 2.58 -5.48
C PRO A 65 -8.10 1.11 -5.04
N LEU A 66 -8.05 0.21 -6.01
CA LEU A 66 -8.09 -1.24 -5.84
C LEU A 66 -6.86 -1.89 -6.44
N ARG A 67 -6.51 -3.05 -5.89
CA ARG A 67 -5.63 -4.03 -6.53
C ARG A 67 -6.45 -5.22 -6.98
N ILE A 68 -6.46 -5.47 -8.28
CA ILE A 68 -7.17 -6.62 -8.86
C ILE A 68 -6.16 -7.66 -9.29
N GLY A 69 -6.30 -8.86 -8.73
CA GLY A 69 -5.49 -10.02 -9.10
C GLY A 69 -6.26 -11.01 -9.97
N GLY A 70 -5.62 -11.53 -11.00
CA GLY A 70 -6.23 -12.56 -11.86
C GLY A 70 -5.30 -13.05 -12.96
N LEU A 71 -5.90 -13.65 -13.99
CA LEU A 71 -5.25 -14.17 -15.18
C LEU A 71 -5.53 -13.23 -16.36
N VAL A 72 -4.50 -13.01 -17.17
CA VAL A 72 -4.56 -12.18 -18.37
C VAL A 72 -5.25 -12.92 -19.53
N LYS A 73 -6.16 -12.24 -20.24
CA LYS A 73 -6.78 -12.69 -21.50
C LYS A 73 -6.85 -11.54 -22.51
N ALA A 74 -7.03 -11.87 -23.79
CA ALA A 74 -7.34 -10.92 -24.87
C ALA A 74 -6.38 -9.71 -24.91
N VAL A 75 -5.08 -9.97 -24.99
CA VAL A 75 -4.05 -8.91 -24.91
C VAL A 75 -3.94 -8.16 -26.23
N ASN A 76 -3.99 -6.84 -26.16
CA ASN A 76 -3.70 -5.93 -27.27
C ASN A 76 -2.78 -4.79 -26.79
N TYR A 77 -1.57 -4.72 -27.34
CA TYR A 77 -0.57 -3.72 -26.99
C TYR A 77 -0.18 -2.90 -28.21
N ASP A 78 -0.30 -1.57 -28.10
CA ASP A 78 0.20 -0.63 -29.09
C ASP A 78 1.54 -0.03 -28.61
N PRO A 79 2.67 -0.40 -29.22
CA PRO A 79 3.99 0.10 -28.83
C PRO A 79 4.23 1.57 -29.21
N GLN A 80 3.44 2.16 -30.11
CA GLN A 80 3.58 3.57 -30.48
C GLN A 80 2.96 4.49 -29.41
N THR A 81 1.82 4.10 -28.85
CA THR A 81 1.13 4.88 -27.83
C THR A 81 1.37 4.37 -26.40
N LEU A 82 2.05 3.22 -26.25
CA LEU A 82 2.20 2.48 -24.99
C LEU A 82 0.86 2.09 -24.35
N ASN A 83 -0.19 1.93 -25.17
CA ASN A 83 -1.52 1.57 -24.68
C ASN A 83 -1.62 0.04 -24.65
N LEU A 84 -1.82 -0.50 -23.46
CA LEU A 84 -2.10 -1.90 -23.23
C LEU A 84 -3.58 -2.06 -22.86
N ARG A 85 -4.30 -2.88 -23.61
CA ARG A 85 -5.67 -3.32 -23.32
C ARG A 85 -5.68 -4.83 -23.16
N PHE A 86 -6.30 -5.32 -22.10
CA PHE A 86 -6.41 -6.74 -21.84
C PHE A 86 -7.54 -7.00 -20.86
N ASP A 87 -7.97 -8.26 -20.78
CA ASP A 87 -8.96 -8.69 -19.83
C ASP A 87 -8.30 -9.40 -18.64
N VAL A 88 -8.82 -9.16 -17.43
CA VAL A 88 -8.41 -9.88 -16.22
C VAL A 88 -9.58 -10.75 -15.75
N THR A 89 -9.30 -12.03 -15.50
CA THR A 89 -10.29 -13.00 -15.03
C THR A 89 -9.74 -13.89 -13.92
N ASP A 90 -10.60 -14.34 -13.01
CA ASP A 90 -10.32 -15.40 -12.04
C ASP A 90 -10.97 -16.74 -12.44
N GLY A 91 -11.54 -16.82 -13.65
CA GLY A 91 -12.35 -17.94 -14.11
C GLY A 91 -13.85 -17.80 -13.84
N GLY A 92 -14.26 -16.84 -13.01
CA GLY A 92 -15.66 -16.49 -12.77
C GLY A 92 -16.06 -15.22 -13.52
N ALA A 93 -15.58 -14.07 -13.03
CA ALA A 93 -15.81 -12.78 -13.66
C ALA A 93 -14.62 -12.38 -14.55
N THR A 94 -14.88 -11.45 -15.48
CA THR A 94 -13.87 -10.91 -16.39
C THR A 94 -14.10 -9.41 -16.54
N PHE A 95 -13.03 -8.60 -16.46
CA PHE A 95 -13.09 -7.16 -16.67
C PHE A 95 -12.05 -6.67 -17.67
N PRO A 96 -12.41 -5.69 -18.51
CA PRO A 96 -11.46 -5.01 -19.36
C PRO A 96 -10.57 -4.07 -18.52
N VAL A 97 -9.28 -4.16 -18.75
CA VAL A 97 -8.25 -3.34 -18.14
C VAL A 97 -7.55 -2.51 -19.21
N GLN A 98 -7.34 -1.23 -18.92
CA GLN A 98 -6.51 -0.33 -19.72
C GLN A 98 -5.32 0.15 -18.88
N TYR A 99 -4.13 0.03 -19.44
CA TYR A 99 -2.88 0.48 -18.85
C TYR A 99 -2.09 1.28 -19.88
N VAL A 100 -1.43 2.36 -19.45
CA VAL A 100 -0.57 3.18 -20.30
C VAL A 100 0.83 3.17 -19.73
N GLY A 101 1.76 2.52 -20.43
CA GLY A 101 3.14 2.41 -19.98
C GLY A 101 3.91 1.30 -20.67
N ALA A 102 5.22 1.23 -20.40
CA ALA A 102 6.04 0.14 -20.88
C ALA A 102 5.62 -1.18 -20.21
N VAL A 103 5.54 -2.23 -21.01
CA VAL A 103 5.20 -3.60 -20.58
C VAL A 103 6.34 -4.50 -21.00
N SER A 104 6.78 -5.41 -20.11
CA SER A 104 7.85 -6.34 -20.44
C SER A 104 7.35 -7.50 -21.32
N ASP A 105 8.27 -8.17 -22.01
CA ASP A 105 7.98 -9.34 -22.83
C ASP A 105 7.41 -10.54 -22.03
N LEU A 106 7.46 -10.47 -20.69
CA LEU A 106 6.87 -11.48 -19.79
C LEU A 106 5.35 -11.37 -19.70
N PHE A 107 4.76 -10.25 -20.11
CA PHE A 107 3.31 -10.08 -20.10
C PHE A 107 2.67 -10.87 -21.24
N LYS A 108 2.01 -11.96 -20.89
CA LYS A 108 1.38 -12.89 -21.85
C LYS A 108 0.03 -13.36 -21.34
N GLU A 109 -0.79 -13.85 -22.26
CA GLU A 109 -2.05 -14.50 -21.92
C GLU A 109 -1.85 -15.70 -20.98
N ASN A 110 -2.85 -15.96 -20.15
CA ASN A 110 -2.88 -17.00 -19.13
C ASN A 110 -1.79 -16.87 -18.05
N GLN A 111 -1.10 -15.75 -17.97
CA GLN A 111 -0.21 -15.43 -16.86
C GLN A 111 -0.97 -14.73 -15.73
N GLY A 112 -0.50 -14.95 -14.51
CA GLY A 112 -0.99 -14.23 -13.34
C GLY A 112 -0.51 -12.79 -13.34
N VAL A 113 -1.44 -11.86 -13.13
CA VAL A 113 -1.20 -10.42 -13.06
C VAL A 113 -1.88 -9.83 -11.85
N VAL A 114 -1.27 -8.79 -11.28
CA VAL A 114 -1.90 -7.88 -10.33
C VAL A 114 -1.85 -6.47 -10.91
N VAL A 115 -3.01 -5.86 -11.04
CA VAL A 115 -3.15 -4.47 -11.52
C VAL A 115 -3.63 -3.60 -10.39
N ARG A 116 -3.12 -2.38 -10.31
CA ARG A 116 -3.55 -1.35 -9.35
C ARG A 116 -4.17 -0.21 -10.12
N GLY A 117 -5.31 0.30 -9.64
CA GLY A 117 -6.03 1.34 -10.34
C GLY A 117 -7.44 1.56 -9.81
N GLU A 118 -8.29 2.14 -10.64
CA GLU A 118 -9.67 2.50 -10.30
C GLU A 118 -10.61 2.16 -11.47
N PHE A 119 -11.87 1.84 -11.16
CA PHE A 119 -12.89 1.65 -12.19
C PHE A 119 -13.41 2.99 -12.69
N GLN A 120 -13.47 3.15 -14.01
CA GLN A 120 -14.19 4.24 -14.67
C GLN A 120 -15.28 3.62 -15.55
N GLY A 121 -16.52 3.60 -15.04
CA GLY A 121 -17.61 2.86 -15.66
C GLY A 121 -17.40 1.35 -15.55
N GLU A 122 -17.22 0.69 -16.70
CA GLU A 122 -16.98 -0.78 -16.77
C GLU A 122 -15.51 -1.15 -17.01
N THR A 123 -14.66 -0.16 -17.29
CA THR A 123 -13.24 -0.39 -17.57
C THR A 123 -12.40 -0.05 -16.34
N PHE A 124 -11.47 -0.94 -16.02
CA PHE A 124 -10.48 -0.71 -14.97
C PHE A 124 -9.28 0.04 -15.55
N HIS A 125 -9.03 1.24 -15.07
CA HIS A 125 -7.87 2.04 -15.47
C HIS A 125 -6.73 1.75 -14.50
N ALA A 126 -5.75 0.97 -14.96
CA ALA A 126 -4.59 0.60 -14.19
C ALA A 126 -3.52 1.68 -14.25
N SER A 127 -2.99 2.08 -13.09
CA SER A 127 -1.82 2.93 -12.94
C SER A 127 -0.53 2.14 -12.73
N GLU A 128 -0.64 0.89 -12.25
CA GLU A 128 0.50 0.00 -12.01
C GLU A 128 0.15 -1.42 -12.41
N LEU A 129 1.11 -2.13 -13.00
CA LEU A 129 0.94 -3.47 -13.50
C LEU A 129 2.11 -4.33 -13.03
N VAL A 130 1.80 -5.39 -12.29
CA VAL A 130 2.76 -6.33 -11.74
C VAL A 130 2.49 -7.69 -12.32
N VAL A 131 3.47 -8.22 -13.05
CA VAL A 131 3.46 -9.59 -13.57
C VAL A 131 4.51 -10.39 -12.81
N LYS A 132 4.28 -11.68 -12.61
CA LYS A 132 5.33 -12.54 -12.08
C LYS A 132 6.57 -12.48 -12.99
N HIS A 133 7.73 -12.21 -12.40
CA HIS A 133 9.01 -12.43 -13.05
C HIS A 133 9.27 -13.93 -13.10
N SER A 134 9.30 -14.52 -14.31
CA SER A 134 9.71 -15.92 -14.49
C SER A 134 11.23 -15.99 -14.54
N GLU A 135 11.89 -15.82 -13.39
CA GLU A 135 13.29 -16.19 -13.21
C GLU A 135 13.31 -17.63 -12.67
N GLU A 136 13.12 -18.61 -13.55
CA GLU A 136 13.42 -19.99 -13.21
C GLU A 136 14.94 -20.15 -13.20
N TYR A 137 15.54 -19.93 -12.02
CA TYR A 137 16.98 -20.04 -11.83
C TYR A 137 17.39 -21.51 -11.84
N ASN A 138 17.81 -21.99 -13.01
CA ASN A 138 18.36 -23.33 -13.16
C ASN A 138 19.84 -23.32 -12.77
N VAL A 139 20.16 -23.82 -11.57
CA VAL A 139 21.56 -24.03 -11.17
C VAL A 139 22.13 -25.25 -11.91
N PRO A 140 23.27 -25.12 -12.60
CA PRO A 140 23.97 -26.30 -13.11
C PRO A 140 24.34 -27.18 -11.91
N GLN A 141 23.92 -28.44 -11.93
CA GLN A 141 24.13 -29.36 -10.82
C GLN A 141 25.53 -29.99 -10.88
N THR A 142 26.19 -29.90 -12.03
CA THR A 142 27.52 -30.47 -12.26
C THR A 142 28.52 -29.45 -12.79
N GLN A 143 29.81 -29.69 -12.50
CA GLN A 143 30.91 -28.88 -13.04
C GLN A 143 31.03 -29.00 -14.57
N ALA A 144 30.50 -30.06 -15.17
CA ALA A 144 30.46 -30.25 -16.61
C ALA A 144 29.47 -29.28 -17.26
N GLU A 145 28.23 -29.22 -16.76
CA GLU A 145 27.22 -28.25 -17.21
C GLU A 145 27.69 -26.80 -17.01
N LEU A 146 28.34 -26.50 -15.89
CA LEU A 146 28.89 -25.16 -15.66
C LEU A 146 29.98 -24.80 -16.69
N LYS A 147 30.87 -25.75 -17.04
CA LYS A 147 31.91 -25.52 -18.05
C LYS A 147 31.34 -25.33 -19.45
N ASP A 148 30.29 -26.07 -19.80
CA ASP A 148 29.63 -25.96 -21.11
C ASP A 148 28.88 -24.62 -21.24
N LEU A 149 28.18 -24.20 -20.18
CA LEU A 149 27.52 -22.89 -20.12
C LEU A 149 28.53 -21.73 -20.25
N LEU A 150 29.67 -21.82 -19.55
CA LEU A 150 30.72 -20.78 -19.62
C LEU A 150 31.37 -20.70 -21.01
N ARG A 151 31.49 -21.82 -21.73
CA ARG A 151 31.97 -21.84 -23.12
C ARG A 151 30.98 -21.19 -24.07
N GLN A 152 29.68 -21.50 -23.92
CA GLN A 152 28.61 -20.93 -24.76
C GLN A 152 28.45 -19.41 -24.60
N GLN A 153 28.82 -18.84 -23.46
CA GLN A 153 28.79 -17.37 -23.25
C GLN A 153 30.03 -16.64 -23.78
N SER A 154 31.06 -17.37 -24.22
CA SER A 154 32.32 -16.81 -24.71
C SER A 154 32.46 -16.78 -26.23
N GLU A 155 31.41 -17.19 -26.95
CA GLU A 155 31.23 -17.02 -28.40
C GLU A 155 30.19 -15.95 -28.70
#